data_AF-A0A376E2U4-F1
#
_entry.id   AF-A0A376E2U4-F1
#
_cell.length_a   1.000
_cell.length_b   1.000
_cell.length_c   1.000
_cell.angle_alpha   90.00
_cell.angle_beta   90.00
_cell.angle_gamma   90.00
#
_symmetry.space_group_name_H-M   'P 1'
#
loop_
_entity.id
_entity.type
_entity.pdbx_description
1 polymer ?
#
loop_
_entity_poly.entity_id
_entity_poly.type
_entity_poly.pdbx_seq_one_letter_code
_entity_poly.pdbx_strand_id
1 'polypeptide(L)'
;MKRNFINQKELSDKFWNIECSGKIQTISFGKTGTKGRETVKEYADEKECLQESEKLIAQKIKKGYTEIQENGEIPQKIELSENEKADIYFWDAIEKSNKYKKAHWSEYDIDEHIENLTDHLSKFGKERMILFEKNASGKIK
;
A
#
# COMPACT_ATOMS: atom_id res chain seq x y z
N MET A 1 8.14 6.35 23.20
CA MET A 1 7.91 7.01 21.90
C MET A 1 6.60 6.46 21.32
N LYS A 2 5.72 7.31 20.78
CA LYS A 2 4.50 6.86 20.09
C LYS A 2 4.22 7.77 18.89
N ARG A 3 3.93 7.19 17.73
CA ARG A 3 3.72 7.90 16.46
C ARG A 3 2.63 7.22 15.63
N ASN A 4 1.76 8.04 15.04
CA ASN A 4 0.59 7.58 14.28
C ASN A 4 0.70 8.00 12.83
N PHE A 5 0.36 7.11 11.91
CA PHE A 5 0.47 7.37 10.49
C PHE A 5 -0.76 6.92 9.72
N ILE A 6 -1.08 7.65 8.66
CA ILE A 6 -2.15 7.33 7.72
C ILE A 6 -1.60 7.23 6.30
N ASN A 7 -2.22 6.39 5.48
CA ASN A 7 -2.01 6.36 4.05
C ASN A 7 -3.36 6.26 3.36
N GLN A 8 -3.76 7.37 2.74
CA GLN A 8 -4.99 7.51 1.97
C GLN A 8 -4.73 7.77 0.48
N LYS A 9 -3.51 7.46 0.00
CA LYS A 9 -3.15 7.63 -1.41
C LYS A 9 -3.88 6.59 -2.27
N GLU A 10 -4.44 7.04 -3.39
CA GLU A 10 -5.16 6.21 -4.37
C GLU A 10 -6.23 5.32 -3.68
N LEU A 11 -6.09 4.01 -3.77
CA LEU A 11 -7.02 3.04 -3.21
C LEU A 11 -6.72 2.69 -1.75
N SER A 12 -5.61 3.15 -1.20
CA SER A 12 -5.26 2.91 0.21
C SER A 12 -6.14 3.72 1.15
N ASP A 13 -6.50 3.13 2.28
CA ASP A 13 -7.19 3.81 3.38
C ASP A 13 -6.78 3.14 4.68
N LYS A 14 -5.53 3.37 5.08
CA LYS A 14 -4.85 2.56 6.09
C LYS A 14 -4.30 3.43 7.20
N PHE A 15 -4.36 2.92 8.43
CA PHE A 15 -3.58 3.43 9.55
C PHE A 15 -2.42 2.49 9.87
N TRP A 16 -1.36 3.06 10.43
CA TRP A 16 -0.23 2.33 10.98
C TRP A 16 0.36 3.16 12.12
N ASN A 17 0.35 2.60 13.31
CA ASN A 17 0.82 3.24 14.53
C ASN A 17 1.97 2.42 15.08
N ILE A 18 2.92 3.10 15.71
CA ILE A 18 4.05 2.48 16.38
C ILE A 18 4.30 3.13 17.72
N GLU A 19 4.51 2.29 18.72
CA GLU A 19 4.87 2.68 20.07
C GLU A 19 6.08 1.86 20.51
N CYS A 20 7.03 2.52 21.17
CA CYS A 20 8.14 1.87 21.87
C CYS A 20 8.14 2.38 23.31
N SER A 21 7.95 1.46 24.26
CA SER A 21 7.91 1.70 25.70
C SER A 21 8.92 0.79 26.39
N GLY A 22 10.04 1.37 26.83
CA GLY A 22 11.21 0.59 27.27
C GLY A 22 11.67 -0.35 26.16
N LYS A 23 11.63 -1.66 26.42
CA LYS A 23 12.07 -2.72 25.49
C LYS A 23 10.98 -3.23 24.55
N ILE A 24 9.75 -2.74 24.72
CA ILE A 24 8.57 -3.29 24.05
C ILE A 24 8.16 -2.36 22.92
N GLN A 25 8.14 -2.89 21.70
CA GLN A 25 7.57 -2.25 20.53
C GLN A 25 6.18 -2.82 20.26
N THR A 26 5.21 -1.95 20.12
CA THR A 26 3.84 -2.27 19.72
C THR A 26 3.54 -1.58 18.40
N ILE A 27 3.02 -2.34 17.44
CA ILE A 27 2.61 -1.83 16.12
C ILE A 27 1.15 -2.19 15.93
N SER A 28 0.30 -1.19 15.69
CA SER A 28 -1.12 -1.37 15.40
C SER A 28 -1.42 -0.89 13.98
N PHE A 29 -2.13 -1.68 13.17
CA PHE A 29 -2.35 -1.34 11.76
C PHE A 29 -3.65 -1.92 11.21
N GLY A 30 -4.23 -1.26 10.21
CA GLY A 30 -5.48 -1.72 9.61
C GLY A 30 -6.07 -0.73 8.63
N LYS A 31 -7.32 -0.96 8.25
CA LYS A 31 -8.12 0.05 7.54
C LYS A 31 -8.50 1.15 8.54
N THR A 32 -8.49 2.41 8.12
CA THR A 32 -8.97 3.52 8.96
C THR A 32 -10.42 3.26 9.43
N GLY A 33 -10.77 3.73 10.63
CA GLY A 33 -12.09 3.49 11.23
C GLY A 33 -12.36 2.04 11.69
N THR A 34 -11.37 1.14 11.61
CA THR A 34 -11.47 -0.24 12.11
C THR A 34 -10.53 -0.47 13.30
N LYS A 35 -10.77 -1.53 14.08
CA LYS A 35 -9.86 -1.93 15.17
C LYS A 35 -8.46 -2.33 14.66
N GLY A 36 -8.36 -2.79 13.41
CA GLY A 36 -7.12 -3.29 12.84
C GLY A 36 -6.57 -4.53 13.55
N ARG A 37 -5.25 -4.69 13.49
CA ARG A 37 -4.45 -5.75 14.13
C ARG A 37 -3.30 -5.12 14.88
N GLU A 38 -2.75 -5.88 15.82
CA GLU A 38 -1.62 -5.45 16.63
C GLU A 38 -0.54 -6.53 16.66
N THR A 39 0.71 -6.10 16.69
CA THR A 39 1.88 -6.95 16.90
C THR A 39 2.75 -6.34 17.97
N VAL A 40 3.17 -7.15 18.93
CA VAL A 40 4.08 -6.75 20.01
C VAL A 40 5.40 -7.51 19.85
N LYS A 41 6.52 -6.82 20.03
CA LYS A 41 7.86 -7.39 19.98
C LYS A 41 8.73 -6.81 21.08
N GLU A 42 9.42 -7.67 21.81
CA GLU A 42 10.39 -7.29 22.82
C GLU A 42 11.82 -7.30 22.24
N TYR A 43 12.64 -6.36 22.69
CA TYR A 43 14.05 -6.18 22.29
C TYR A 43 14.98 -6.34 23.49
N ALA A 44 16.30 -6.43 23.26
CA ALA A 44 17.26 -6.62 24.35
C ALA A 44 17.31 -5.43 25.31
N ASP A 45 17.18 -4.22 24.76
CA ASP A 45 17.15 -2.97 25.51
C ASP A 45 16.28 -1.90 24.82
N GLU A 46 16.09 -0.78 25.51
CA GLU A 46 15.29 0.34 25.01
C GLU A 46 15.92 1.02 23.78
N LYS A 47 17.25 1.06 23.73
CA LYS A 47 17.97 1.69 22.61
C LYS A 47 17.74 0.91 21.32
N GLU A 48 17.79 -0.41 21.37
CA GLU A 48 17.48 -1.28 20.23
C GLU A 48 16.02 -1.13 19.78
N CYS A 49 15.06 -1.12 20.73
CA CYS A 49 13.64 -0.89 20.43
C CYS A 49 13.42 0.44 19.71
N LEU A 50 14.04 1.53 20.18
CA LEU A 50 13.95 2.85 19.55
C LEU A 50 14.58 2.85 18.15
N GLN A 51 15.76 2.26 17.98
CA GLN A 51 16.45 2.21 16.69
C GLN A 51 15.65 1.43 15.64
N GLU A 52 15.10 0.27 15.98
CA GLU A 52 14.27 -0.50 15.06
C GLU A 52 12.93 0.18 14.76
N SER A 53 12.36 0.89 15.74
CA SER A 53 11.15 1.69 15.53
C SER A 53 11.37 2.81 14.51
N GLU A 54 12.47 3.56 14.63
CA GLU A 54 12.82 4.63 13.69
C GLU A 54 13.09 4.11 12.27
N LYS A 55 13.72 2.93 12.13
CA LYS A 55 13.91 2.28 10.83
C LYS A 55 12.56 1.97 10.16
N LEU A 56 11.60 1.43 10.91
CA LEU A 56 10.27 1.13 10.39
C LEU A 56 9.51 2.39 10.00
N ILE A 57 9.61 3.46 10.80
CA ILE A 57 9.03 4.76 10.49
C ILE A 57 9.56 5.31 9.17
N ALA A 58 10.89 5.33 9.00
CA ALA A 58 11.51 5.81 7.76
C ALA A 58 11.05 5.00 6.53
N GLN A 59 10.90 3.68 6.66
CA GLN A 59 10.37 2.84 5.59
C GLN A 59 8.90 3.15 5.28
N LYS A 60 8.08 3.44 6.27
CA LYS A 60 6.65 3.77 6.08
C LYS A 60 6.48 5.12 5.41
N ILE A 61 7.24 6.13 5.81
CA ILE A 61 7.25 7.45 5.16
C ILE A 61 7.62 7.31 3.67
N LYS A 62 8.67 6.54 3.35
CA LYS A 62 9.04 6.24 1.96
C LYS A 62 7.94 5.54 1.15
N LYS A 63 7.03 4.83 1.82
CA LYS A 63 5.85 4.16 1.22
C LYS A 63 4.60 5.06 1.18
N GLY A 64 4.74 6.35 1.46
CA GLY A 64 3.66 7.34 1.37
C GLY A 64 2.75 7.39 2.60
N TYR A 65 3.21 6.91 3.75
CA TYR A 65 2.51 7.18 5.02
C TYR A 65 2.87 8.58 5.53
N THR A 66 1.84 9.33 5.92
CA THR A 66 1.96 10.66 6.51
C THR A 66 1.67 10.57 8.00
N GLU A 67 2.50 11.24 8.80
CA GLU A 67 2.31 11.30 10.24
C GLU A 67 1.13 12.20 10.61
N ILE A 68 0.38 11.78 11.62
CA ILE A 68 -0.68 12.57 12.25
C ILE A 68 -0.43 12.70 13.74
N GLN A 69 -1.00 13.74 14.34
CA GLN A 69 -0.96 13.92 15.79
C GLN A 69 -1.72 12.79 16.49
N GLU A 70 -1.31 12.44 17.71
CA GLU A 70 -1.87 11.30 18.43
C GLU A 70 -3.39 11.38 18.61
N ASN A 71 -3.90 12.59 18.86
CA ASN A 71 -5.32 12.92 18.97
C ASN A 71 -5.83 13.76 17.79
N GLY A 72 -5.10 13.76 16.68
CA GLY A 72 -5.51 14.47 15.48
C GLY A 72 -6.70 13.78 14.82
N GLU A 73 -7.58 14.56 14.20
CA GLU A 73 -8.64 14.00 13.36
C GLU A 73 -8.01 13.23 12.19
N ILE A 74 -8.48 12.00 11.97
CA ILE A 74 -8.12 11.24 10.77
C ILE A 74 -8.89 11.89 9.61
N PRO A 75 -8.21 12.41 8.58
CA PRO A 75 -8.88 12.97 7.42
C PRO A 75 -9.83 11.95 6.80
N GLN A 76 -11.01 12.41 6.38
CA GLN A 76 -11.90 11.55 5.62
C GLN A 76 -11.27 11.24 4.26
N LYS A 77 -11.26 9.96 3.90
CA LYS A 77 -10.79 9.56 2.59
C LYS A 77 -11.73 10.11 1.52
N ILE A 78 -11.17 10.84 0.56
CA ILE A 78 -11.89 11.27 -0.64
C ILE A 78 -12.28 10.01 -1.42
N GLU A 79 -13.58 9.88 -1.71
CA GLU A 79 -14.09 8.77 -2.50
C GLU A 79 -13.78 8.98 -3.98
N LEU A 80 -13.06 8.03 -4.56
CA LEU A 80 -12.77 8.01 -6.00
C LEU A 80 -13.99 7.52 -6.78
N SER A 81 -14.21 8.14 -7.94
CA SER A 81 -15.20 7.67 -8.92
C SER A 81 -14.85 6.27 -9.44
N GLU A 82 -15.83 5.58 -10.03
CA GLU A 82 -15.57 4.28 -10.66
C GLU A 82 -14.51 4.36 -11.77
N ASN A 83 -14.50 5.44 -12.56
CA ASN A 83 -13.54 5.61 -13.64
C ASN A 83 -12.12 5.80 -13.12
N GLU A 84 -11.92 6.62 -12.08
CA GLU A 84 -10.61 6.79 -11.44
C GLU A 84 -10.11 5.48 -10.81
N LYS A 85 -11.01 4.75 -10.13
CA LYS A 85 -10.69 3.41 -9.60
C LYS A 85 -10.28 2.46 -10.73
N ALA A 86 -10.99 2.49 -11.86
CA ALA A 86 -10.71 1.66 -13.02
C ALA A 86 -9.34 1.98 -13.65
N ASP A 87 -9.02 3.27 -13.83
CA ASP A 87 -7.71 3.71 -14.34
C ASP A 87 -6.58 3.28 -13.41
N ILE A 88 -6.74 3.47 -12.09
CA ILE A 88 -5.73 3.04 -11.11
C ILE A 88 -5.54 1.51 -11.17
N TYR A 89 -6.62 0.73 -11.20
CA TYR A 89 -6.52 -0.72 -11.28
C TYR A 89 -5.88 -1.20 -12.57
N PHE A 90 -6.18 -0.54 -13.69
CA PHE A 90 -5.60 -0.86 -14.99
C PHE A 90 -4.09 -0.67 -14.97
N TRP A 91 -3.62 0.53 -14.63
CA TRP A 91 -2.19 0.83 -14.60
C TRP A 91 -1.44 0.02 -13.53
N ASP A 92 -2.04 -0.20 -12.35
CA ASP A 92 -1.48 -1.07 -11.31
C ASP A 92 -1.25 -2.50 -11.83
N ALA A 93 -2.18 -3.04 -12.62
CA ALA A 93 -2.04 -4.37 -13.20
C ALA A 93 -0.91 -4.42 -14.24
N ILE A 94 -0.85 -3.44 -15.14
CA ILE A 94 0.24 -3.32 -16.14
C ILE A 94 1.60 -3.18 -15.46
N GLU A 95 1.74 -2.30 -14.47
CA GLU A 95 3.01 -2.08 -13.78
C GLU A 95 3.49 -3.29 -12.95
N LYS A 96 2.55 -4.03 -12.34
CA LYS A 96 2.89 -5.18 -11.49
C LYS A 96 3.19 -6.44 -12.27
N SER A 97 2.56 -6.61 -13.43
CA SER A 97 2.84 -7.73 -14.33
C SER A 97 4.12 -7.49 -15.15
N ASN A 98 4.53 -6.24 -15.33
CA ASN A 98 5.81 -5.93 -15.95
C ASN A 98 7.00 -6.21 -15.01
N LYS A 99 7.60 -7.39 -15.18
CA LYS A 99 8.83 -7.81 -14.49
C LYS A 99 10.02 -6.88 -14.73
N TYR A 100 10.07 -6.22 -15.89
CA TYR A 100 11.17 -5.39 -16.39
C TYR A 100 10.91 -3.88 -16.22
N LYS A 101 10.01 -3.48 -15.32
CA LYS A 101 9.60 -2.07 -15.12
C LYS A 101 10.71 -1.04 -14.82
N LYS A 102 11.95 -1.47 -14.60
CA LYS A 102 13.13 -0.60 -14.41
C LYS A 102 14.28 -0.92 -15.37
N ALA A 103 14.08 -1.86 -16.30
CA ALA A 103 15.06 -2.23 -17.29
C ALA A 103 14.90 -1.37 -18.56
N HIS A 104 15.89 -1.45 -19.45
CA HIS A 104 15.82 -0.80 -20.74
C HIS A 104 14.74 -1.46 -21.62
N TRP A 105 14.12 -0.70 -22.52
CA TRP A 105 13.02 -1.21 -23.36
C TRP A 105 13.42 -2.38 -24.27
N SER A 106 14.72 -2.55 -24.55
CA SER A 106 15.23 -3.72 -25.29
C SER A 106 15.10 -5.05 -24.54
N GLU A 107 14.93 -5.00 -23.22
CA GLU A 107 14.67 -6.19 -22.39
C GLU A 107 13.16 -6.48 -22.25
N TYR A 108 12.30 -5.65 -22.84
CA TYR A 108 10.87 -5.85 -22.81
C TYR A 108 10.47 -7.02 -23.70
N ASP A 109 9.92 -8.05 -23.07
CA ASP A 109 9.30 -9.20 -23.74
C ASP A 109 7.77 -9.09 -23.59
N ILE A 110 7.08 -8.96 -24.72
CA ILE A 110 5.62 -8.80 -24.74
C ILE A 110 4.89 -10.10 -24.38
N ASP A 111 5.41 -11.25 -24.78
CA ASP A 111 4.76 -12.54 -24.54
C ASP A 111 4.87 -12.89 -23.06
N GLU A 112 6.06 -12.73 -22.46
CA GLU A 112 6.25 -12.90 -21.01
C GLU A 112 5.39 -11.91 -20.22
N HIS A 113 5.29 -10.65 -20.66
CA HIS A 113 4.45 -9.67 -19.97
C HIS A 113 2.95 -10.04 -20.05
N ILE A 114 2.47 -10.50 -21.21
CA ILE A 114 1.08 -10.97 -21.35
C ILE A 114 0.82 -12.16 -20.43
N GLU A 115 1.70 -13.15 -20.37
CA GLU A 115 1.56 -14.29 -19.45
C GLU A 115 1.49 -13.84 -17.99
N ASN A 116 2.40 -12.95 -17.57
CA ASN A 116 2.41 -12.39 -16.22
C ASN A 116 1.15 -11.56 -15.93
N LEU A 117 0.64 -10.82 -16.91
CA LEU A 117 -0.60 -10.04 -16.78
C LEU A 117 -1.79 -10.97 -16.62
N THR A 118 -1.89 -12.04 -17.41
CA THR A 118 -2.94 -13.05 -17.27
C THR A 118 -2.93 -13.70 -15.89
N ASP A 119 -1.75 -14.13 -15.39
CA ASP A 119 -1.63 -14.67 -14.02
C ASP A 119 -2.04 -13.63 -12.97
N HIS A 120 -1.63 -12.37 -13.12
CA HIS A 120 -2.01 -11.31 -12.19
C HIS A 120 -3.52 -11.06 -12.15
N LEU A 121 -4.14 -10.95 -13.34
CA LEU A 121 -5.58 -10.73 -13.49
C LEU A 121 -6.41 -11.92 -12.98
N SER A 122 -5.92 -13.15 -13.10
CA SER A 122 -6.63 -14.35 -12.60
C SER A 122 -6.94 -14.29 -11.09
N LYS A 123 -6.18 -13.50 -10.33
CA LYS A 123 -6.32 -13.31 -8.89
C LYS A 123 -7.32 -12.20 -8.52
N PHE A 124 -7.88 -11.50 -9.51
CA PHE A 124 -8.83 -10.41 -9.25
C PHE A 124 -10.22 -10.97 -8.94
N GLY A 125 -10.90 -10.32 -7.99
CA GLY A 125 -12.33 -10.53 -7.80
C GLY A 125 -13.15 -9.92 -8.95
N LYS A 126 -14.40 -10.39 -9.09
CA LYS A 126 -15.32 -10.00 -10.16
C LYS A 126 -15.41 -8.49 -10.40
N GLU A 127 -15.61 -7.70 -9.35
CA GLU A 127 -15.75 -6.24 -9.47
C GLU A 127 -14.50 -5.57 -10.05
N ARG A 128 -13.32 -5.98 -9.57
CA ARG A 128 -12.04 -5.43 -10.04
C ARG A 128 -11.78 -5.82 -11.50
N MET A 129 -12.15 -7.05 -11.89
CA MET A 129 -12.04 -7.51 -13.27
C MET A 129 -12.93 -6.70 -14.22
N ILE A 130 -14.19 -6.44 -13.82
CA ILE A 130 -15.12 -5.60 -14.61
C ILE A 130 -14.56 -4.18 -14.81
N LEU A 131 -13.99 -3.57 -13.77
CA LEU A 131 -13.38 -2.25 -13.88
C LEU A 131 -12.18 -2.25 -14.85
N PHE A 132 -11.32 -3.27 -14.77
CA PHE A 132 -10.20 -3.43 -15.68
C PHE A 132 -10.66 -3.54 -17.14
N GLU A 133 -11.64 -4.40 -17.42
CA GLU A 133 -12.18 -4.61 -18.77
C GLU A 133 -12.83 -3.35 -19.37
N LYS A 134 -13.65 -2.65 -18.57
CA LYS A 134 -14.26 -1.37 -18.98
C LYS A 134 -13.20 -0.35 -19.38
N ASN A 135 -12.13 -0.26 -18.59
CA ASN A 135 -11.04 0.67 -18.84
C ASN A 135 -10.24 0.29 -20.09
N ALA A 136 -9.86 -0.98 -20.23
CA ALA A 136 -9.15 -1.50 -21.40
C ALA A 136 -9.94 -1.27 -22.71
N SER A 137 -11.23 -1.60 -22.71
CA SER A 137 -12.12 -1.42 -23.87
C SER A 137 -12.25 0.05 -24.30
N GLY A 138 -12.16 0.98 -23.35
CA GLY A 138 -12.18 2.42 -23.64
C GLY A 138 -10.92 2.95 -24.31
N LYS A 139 -9.76 2.28 -24.12
CA LYS A 139 -8.46 2.71 -24.65
C LYS A 139 -8.09 2.09 -25.99
N ILE A 140 -8.72 0.97 -26.39
CA ILE A 140 -8.43 0.24 -27.64
C ILE A 140 -9.33 0.73 -28.81
N LYS A 141 -9.84 1.96 -28.73
CA LYS A 141 -10.67 2.57 -29.79
C LYS A 141 -9.85 3.37 -30.79
#